data_AF-A0A7W0H0G6-F1
#
_entry.id   AF-A0A7W0H0G6-F1
#
_cell.length_a   1.000
_cell.length_b   1.000
_cell.length_c   1.000
_cell.angle_alpha   90.00
_cell.angle_beta   90.00
_cell.angle_gamma   90.00
#
_symmetry.space_group_name_H-M   'P 1'
#
loop_
_entity.id
_entity.type
_entity.pdbx_description
1 polymer ?
#
loop_
_entity_poly.entity_id
_entity_poly.type
_entity_poly.pdbx_seq_one_letter_code
_entity_poly.pdbx_strand_id
1 'polypeptide(L)'
;FGSDLDPATQRQLARGARLVEVLKQPQYQPVPVEKQVAIIFAVTNGHLDDVQVPHIRQWEREFIDYLESSHPAVLSDIRTKKALDDDLTNRLKAAIGSFKSLFEAQ
;
A
#
# COMPACT_ATOMS: atom_id res chain seq x y z
N PHE A 1 13.19 15.33 21.70
CA PHE A 1 13.84 14.05 21.33
C PHE A 1 13.96 13.81 19.82
N GLY A 2 13.41 14.67 18.92
CA GLY A 2 13.35 14.36 17.49
C GLY A 2 14.31 15.15 16.57
N SER A 3 15.02 16.17 17.06
CA SER A 3 15.80 17.09 16.20
C SER A 3 17.16 16.56 15.76
N ASP A 4 17.72 15.57 16.45
CA ASP A 4 19.07 15.02 16.19
C ASP A 4 19.05 13.62 15.53
N LEU A 5 17.92 13.22 14.95
CA LEU A 5 17.83 11.94 14.25
C LEU A 5 18.41 12.07 12.85
N ASP A 6 19.28 11.13 12.48
CA ASP A 6 19.80 11.04 11.12
C ASP A 6 18.66 10.74 10.11
N PRO A 7 18.84 11.10 8.83
CA PRO A 7 17.78 10.94 7.82
C PRO A 7 17.32 9.49 7.58
N ALA A 8 18.11 8.48 7.93
CA ALA A 8 17.68 7.08 7.81
C ALA A 8 16.71 6.73 8.95
N THR A 9 17.04 7.13 10.19
CA THR A 9 16.14 6.94 11.35
C THR A 9 14.81 7.68 11.17
N GLN A 10 14.84 8.91 10.66
CA GLN A 10 13.61 9.67 10.36
C GLN A 10 12.71 8.95 9.36
N ARG A 11 13.30 8.41 8.27
CA ARG A 11 12.56 7.63 7.26
C ARG A 11 11.97 6.36 7.84
N GLN A 12 12.71 5.65 8.69
CA GLN A 12 12.22 4.44 9.33
C GLN A 12 11.03 4.71 10.25
N LEU A 13 11.09 5.77 11.06
CA LEU A 13 9.98 6.19 11.92
C LEU A 13 8.76 6.62 11.10
N ALA A 14 8.99 7.39 10.05
CA ALA A 14 7.92 7.82 9.14
C ALA A 14 7.22 6.62 8.47
N ARG A 15 7.98 5.61 8.02
CA ARG A 15 7.41 4.38 7.47
C ARG A 15 6.71 3.54 8.54
N GLY A 16 7.26 3.48 9.75
CA GLY A 16 6.65 2.81 10.89
C GLY A 16 5.26 3.37 11.21
N ALA A 17 5.11 4.69 11.20
CA ALA A 17 3.81 5.34 11.40
C ALA A 17 2.77 4.94 10.33
N ARG A 18 3.19 4.86 9.06
CA ARG A 18 2.33 4.44 7.95
C ARG A 18 1.95 2.96 8.05
N LEU A 19 2.90 2.11 8.42
CA LEU A 19 2.66 0.69 8.61
C LEU A 19 1.65 0.44 9.73
N VAL A 20 1.76 1.15 10.85
CA VAL A 20 0.76 1.07 11.93
C VAL A 20 -0.61 1.51 11.45
N GLU A 21 -0.70 2.57 10.65
CA GLU A 21 -1.98 3.03 10.11
C GLU A 21 -2.62 1.99 9.18
N VAL A 22 -1.81 1.38 8.31
CA VAL A 22 -2.25 0.32 7.39
C VAL A 22 -2.80 -0.90 8.13
N LEU A 23 -2.19 -1.27 9.26
CA LEU A 23 -2.59 -2.44 10.03
C LEU A 23 -3.87 -2.24 10.86
N LYS A 24 -4.37 -1.00 10.98
CA LYS A 24 -5.65 -0.78 11.65
C LYS A 24 -6.76 -1.38 10.78
N GLN A 25 -7.73 -2.05 11.38
CA GLN A 25 -8.87 -2.60 10.64
C GLN A 25 -10.17 -2.27 11.38
N PRO A 26 -11.19 -1.71 10.70
CA PRO A 26 -12.48 -1.50 11.32
C PRO A 26 -13.15 -2.84 11.65
N GLN A 27 -13.93 -2.84 12.72
CA GLN A 27 -14.66 -4.03 13.16
C GLN A 27 -15.62 -4.52 12.06
N TYR A 28 -15.74 -5.84 11.91
CA TYR A 28 -16.63 -6.51 10.95
C TYR A 28 -16.38 -6.24 9.47
N GLN A 29 -15.20 -5.72 9.10
CA GLN A 29 -14.82 -5.50 7.70
C GLN A 29 -13.57 -6.31 7.35
N PRO A 30 -13.68 -7.65 7.20
CA PRO A 30 -12.54 -8.49 6.80
C PRO A 30 -12.03 -8.08 5.41
N VAL A 31 -10.72 -7.89 5.28
CA VAL A 31 -10.08 -7.60 3.99
C VAL A 31 -9.61 -8.93 3.35
N PRO A 32 -9.98 -9.23 2.09
CA PRO A 32 -9.45 -10.37 1.34
C PRO A 32 -7.91 -10.41 1.27
N VAL A 33 -7.32 -11.60 1.24
CA VAL A 33 -5.86 -11.79 1.32
C VAL A 33 -5.12 -11.09 0.18
N GLU A 34 -5.67 -11.13 -1.03
CA GLU A 34 -5.09 -10.49 -2.22
C GLU A 34 -5.00 -8.97 -2.07
N LYS A 35 -6.00 -8.37 -1.44
CA LYS A 35 -6.05 -6.94 -1.13
C LYS A 35 -5.06 -6.58 -0.02
N GLN A 36 -5.01 -7.40 1.04
CA GLN A 36 -4.03 -7.23 2.12
C GLN A 36 -2.59 -7.30 1.58
N VAL A 37 -2.29 -8.28 0.73
CA VAL A 37 -0.95 -8.44 0.12
C VAL A 37 -0.59 -7.20 -0.70
N ALA A 38 -1.51 -6.68 -1.52
CA ALA A 38 -1.25 -5.48 -2.32
C ALA A 38 -0.93 -4.24 -1.45
N ILE A 39 -1.70 -4.02 -0.38
CA ILE A 39 -1.50 -2.89 0.54
C ILE A 39 -0.19 -3.04 1.33
N ILE A 40 0.06 -4.23 1.89
CA ILE A 40 1.28 -4.51 2.67
C ILE A 40 2.52 -4.38 1.77
N PHE A 41 2.44 -4.86 0.54
CA PHE A 41 3.51 -4.68 -0.45
C PHE A 41 3.78 -3.19 -0.68
N ALA A 42 2.74 -2.37 -0.86
CA ALA A 42 2.91 -0.95 -1.10
C ALA A 42 3.62 -0.23 0.07
N VAL A 43 3.20 -0.48 1.32
CA VAL A 43 3.78 0.21 2.49
C VAL A 43 5.20 -0.26 2.81
N THR A 44 5.48 -1.56 2.70
CA THR A 44 6.80 -2.12 3.02
C THR A 44 7.87 -1.69 2.01
N ASN A 45 7.49 -1.52 0.75
CA ASN A 45 8.37 -1.05 -0.32
C ASN A 45 8.44 0.50 -0.42
N GLY A 46 7.82 1.23 0.51
CA GLY A 46 7.92 2.69 0.58
C GLY A 46 7.07 3.45 -0.45
N HIS A 47 6.10 2.80 -1.08
CA HIS A 47 5.24 3.47 -2.06
C HIS A 47 4.29 4.50 -1.44
N LEU A 48 4.10 4.44 -0.12
CA LEU A 48 3.28 5.37 0.67
C LEU A 48 4.13 6.44 1.38
N ASP A 49 5.44 6.51 1.16
CA ASP A 49 6.33 7.43 1.90
C ASP A 49 5.96 8.91 1.66
N ASP A 50 5.35 9.25 0.53
CA ASP A 50 4.82 10.57 0.17
C ASP A 50 3.37 10.83 0.63
N VAL A 51 2.66 9.79 1.09
CA VAL A 51 1.30 9.91 1.62
C VAL A 51 1.37 10.31 3.09
N GLN A 52 0.64 11.37 3.46
CA GLN A 52 0.53 11.80 4.85
C GLN A 52 -0.30 10.78 5.65
N VAL A 53 0.08 10.54 6.91
CA VAL A 53 -0.55 9.53 7.79
C VAL A 53 -2.08 9.63 7.83
N PRO A 54 -2.71 10.82 7.92
CA PRO A 54 -4.18 10.95 7.93
C PRO A 54 -4.86 10.42 6.65
N HIS A 55 -4.17 10.46 5.50
CA HIS A 55 -4.72 10.08 4.20
C HIS A 55 -4.46 8.61 3.83
N ILE A 56 -3.73 7.85 4.67
CA ILE A 56 -3.41 6.44 4.39
C ILE A 56 -4.69 5.62 4.20
N ARG A 57 -5.73 5.87 4.99
CA ARG A 57 -7.01 5.15 4.86
C ARG A 57 -7.76 5.44 3.58
N GLN A 58 -7.69 6.68 3.10
CA GLN A 58 -8.24 7.06 1.81
C GLN A 58 -7.47 6.33 0.70
N TRP A 59 -6.13 6.42 0.75
CA TRP A 59 -5.23 5.77 -0.20
C TRP A 59 -5.49 4.27 -0.29
N GLU A 60 -5.64 3.56 0.83
CA GLU A 60 -5.93 2.12 0.86
C GLU A 60 -7.21 1.77 0.10
N ARG A 61 -8.30 2.48 0.41
CA ARG A 61 -9.60 2.22 -0.22
C ARG A 61 -9.55 2.48 -1.71
N GLU A 62 -9.07 3.65 -2.10
CA GLU A 62 -9.00 4.05 -3.51
C GLU A 62 -8.04 3.17 -4.31
N PHE A 63 -6.92 2.74 -3.71
CA PHE A 63 -5.99 1.83 -4.37
C PHE A 63 -6.63 0.46 -4.61
N ILE A 64 -7.38 -0.06 -3.64
CA ILE A 64 -8.12 -1.31 -3.80
C ILE A 64 -9.20 -1.16 -4.88
N ASP A 65 -9.99 -0.10 -4.86
CA ASP A 65 -11.04 0.15 -5.87
C ASP A 65 -10.42 0.26 -7.27
N TYR A 66 -9.25 0.90 -7.38
CA TYR A 66 -8.47 0.97 -8.62
C TYR A 66 -7.99 -0.41 -9.08
N LEU A 67 -7.47 -1.25 -8.19
CA LEU A 67 -7.05 -2.60 -8.55
C LEU A 67 -8.24 -3.46 -8.98
N GLU A 68 -9.40 -3.34 -8.33
CA GLU A 68 -10.60 -4.10 -8.70
C GLU A 68 -11.15 -3.69 -10.06
N SER A 69 -11.15 -2.39 -10.36
CA SER A 69 -11.68 -1.85 -11.62
C SER A 69 -10.73 -2.02 -12.79
N SER A 70 -9.43 -1.75 -12.58
CA SER A 70 -8.46 -1.59 -13.66
C SER A 70 -7.46 -2.75 -13.76
N HIS A 71 -7.19 -3.45 -12.66
CA HIS A 71 -6.19 -4.52 -12.60
C HIS A 71 -6.70 -5.80 -11.89
N PRO A 72 -7.92 -6.29 -12.16
CA PRO A 72 -8.49 -7.43 -11.42
C PRO A 72 -7.65 -8.71 -11.56
N ALA A 73 -6.93 -8.86 -12.68
CA ALA A 73 -5.99 -9.96 -12.90
C ALA A 73 -4.85 -9.99 -11.86
N VAL A 74 -4.36 -8.83 -11.40
CA VAL A 74 -3.31 -8.77 -10.37
C VAL A 74 -3.83 -9.37 -9.05
N LEU A 75 -5.04 -8.99 -8.63
CA LEU A 75 -5.67 -9.53 -7.42
C LEU A 75 -5.95 -11.04 -7.54
N SER A 76 -6.45 -11.49 -8.70
CA SER A 76 -6.67 -12.90 -8.98
C SER A 76 -5.38 -13.72 -8.94
N ASP A 77 -4.31 -13.21 -9.55
CA ASP A 77 -3.02 -13.90 -9.57
C ASP A 77 -2.40 -13.99 -8.18
N ILE A 78 -2.48 -12.94 -7.37
CA ILE A 78 -2.04 -12.98 -5.96
C ILE A 78 -2.78 -14.11 -5.21
N ARG A 79 -4.10 -14.19 -5.38
CA ARG A 79 -4.94 -15.18 -4.71
C ARG A 79 -4.64 -16.62 -5.15
N THR A 80 -4.39 -16.82 -6.44
CA THR A 80 -4.25 -18.16 -7.04
C THR A 80 -2.82 -18.69 -6.98
N LYS A 81 -1.83 -17.87 -7.35
CA LYS A 81 -0.40 -18.26 -7.33
C LYS A 81 0.15 -18.41 -5.92
N LYS A 82 -0.41 -17.65 -4.96
CA LYS A 82 0.07 -17.59 -3.56
C LYS A 82 1.55 -17.22 -3.42
N ALA A 83 2.12 -16.60 -4.46
CA ALA A 83 3.48 -16.12 -4.54
C ALA A 83 3.52 -14.86 -5.42
N LEU A 84 4.37 -13.91 -5.05
CA LEU A 84 4.66 -12.72 -5.87
C LEU A 84 5.91 -13.02 -6.70
N ASP A 85 5.71 -13.60 -7.89
CA ASP A 85 6.79 -13.75 -8.87
C ASP A 85 7.19 -12.38 -9.47
N ASP A 86 8.28 -12.37 -10.25
CA ASP A 86 8.82 -11.13 -10.81
C ASP A 86 7.82 -10.44 -11.74
N ASP A 87 7.07 -11.20 -12.54
CA ASP A 87 6.03 -10.66 -13.43
C ASP A 87 4.91 -9.98 -12.63
N LEU A 88 4.34 -10.66 -11.64
CA LEU A 88 3.26 -10.15 -10.82
C LEU A 88 3.73 -8.94 -10.00
N THR A 89 4.96 -8.99 -9.48
CA THR A 89 5.59 -7.87 -8.77
C THR A 89 5.73 -6.65 -9.68
N ASN A 90 6.17 -6.83 -10.93
CA ASN A 90 6.32 -5.73 -11.88
C ASN A 90 4.96 -5.13 -12.26
N ARG A 91 3.94 -5.97 -12.50
CA ARG A 91 2.57 -5.50 -12.74
C ARG A 91 2.00 -4.74 -11.55
N LEU A 92 2.21 -5.22 -10.33
CA LEU A 92 1.76 -4.53 -9.12
C LEU A 92 2.48 -3.19 -8.94
N LYS A 93 3.79 -3.13 -9.14
CA LYS A 93 4.56 -1.87 -9.10
C LYS A 93 4.07 -0.88 -10.15
N ALA A 94 3.81 -1.34 -11.39
CA ALA A 94 3.28 -0.49 -12.45
C ALA A 94 1.88 0.04 -12.09
N ALA A 95 1.00 -0.82 -11.56
CA ALA A 95 -0.33 -0.42 -11.10
C ALA A 95 -0.26 0.64 -9.99
N ILE A 96 0.62 0.45 -9.00
CA ILE A 96 0.87 1.44 -7.94
C ILE A 96 1.37 2.77 -8.54
N GLY A 97 2.35 2.72 -9.46
CA GLY A 97 2.88 3.92 -10.11
C GLY A 97 1.82 4.73 -10.85
N SER A 98 0.96 4.05 -11.62
CA SER A 98 -0.18 4.68 -12.29
C SER A 98 -1.18 5.25 -11.28
N PHE A 99 -1.53 4.49 -10.23
CA PHE A 99 -2.45 4.94 -9.20
C PHE A 99 -1.96 6.19 -8.46
N LYS A 100 -0.66 6.25 -8.13
CA LYS A 100 -0.07 7.41 -7.44
C LYS A 100 -0.25 8.72 -8.22
N SER A 101 -0.27 8.65 -9.55
CA SER A 101 -0.52 9.83 -10.40
C SER A 101 -1.99 10.26 -10.41
N LEU A 102 -2.90 9.38 -10.02
CA LEU A 102 -4.34 9.62 -9.95
C LEU A 102 -4.81 10.01 -8.54
N PHE A 103 -4.04 9.64 -7.51
CA PHE A 103 -4.40 9.87 -6.13
C PHE A 103 -4.20 11.34 -5.75
N GLU A 104 -5.28 11.99 -5.32
CA GLU A 104 -5.26 13.33 -4.72
C GLU A 104 -5.73 13.22 -3.27
N ALA A 105 -4.86 13.59 -2.34
CA ALA A 105 -5.21 13.62 -0.93
C ALA A 105 -6.27 14.71 -0.66
N GLN A 106 -7.36 14.34 0.00
CA GLN A 106 -8.45 15.25 0.37
C GLN A 106 -8.40 15.63 1.85
#